data_AF-A0A6L4ACG4-F1
#
_entry.id   AF-A0A6L4ACG4-F1
#
_cell.length_a   1.000
_cell.length_b   1.000
_cell.length_c   1.000
_cell.angle_alpha   90.00
_cell.angle_beta   90.00
_cell.angle_gamma   90.00
#
_symmetry.space_group_name_H-M   'P 1'
#
loop_
_entity.id
_entity.type
_entity.pdbx_description
1 polymer ?
#
loop_
_entity_poly.entity_id
_entity_poly.type
_entity_poly.pdbx_seq_one_letter_code
_entity_poly.pdbx_strand_id
1 'polypeptide(L)'
;MIAELGIVSTFLGLLVVISATILAFVSAIGSNDRMAFWSLIALLISLPIQFVVALFGWLSVLPSLLIITATSTVILLILLRRYISFDERFASSARIALITAFPLLTFACLLLIYAQWTGDYSIDYVNSVSANLQPETLKITALWGSQSGSLLFYSWMLSLFSAGAVWFNWKRQRHLMPWAMVFLGATLVFFTILNVFYENPFERTWMDENGNTRTLEVSVLKPAGKVVAYPWKTEFNGETFNDFSTSDTIPPQFGGVASARATATYDGHGLNPLLRHPGMVIHPPMLYLGFTGFVIPFAFAMAALMLGRMDSDWIRAVRRWSLVAWVFLSIGLILGGRWAYDVLGWGGYWGWDPVENSAFLPWLTG
;
A
#
# COMPACT_ATOMS: atom_id res chain seq x y z
N MET A 1 -23.56 -2.07 10.70
CA MET A 1 -24.56 -1.06 10.29
C MET A 1 -24.19 0.38 10.72
N ILE A 2 -24.01 0.71 12.01
CA ILE A 2 -23.63 2.09 12.43
C ILE A 2 -22.18 2.44 12.06
N ALA A 3 -21.23 1.49 12.20
CA ALA A 3 -19.85 1.69 11.76
C ALA A 3 -19.72 1.87 10.23
N GLU A 4 -20.53 1.14 9.44
CA GLU A 4 -20.53 1.25 7.97
C GLU A 4 -21.09 2.59 7.47
N LEU A 5 -22.06 3.18 8.18
CA LEU A 5 -22.57 4.53 7.89
C LEU A 5 -21.54 5.62 8.24
N GLY A 6 -20.71 5.40 9.27
CA GLY A 6 -19.58 6.28 9.62
C GLY A 6 -18.50 6.30 8.53
N ILE A 7 -18.18 5.14 7.96
CA ILE A 7 -17.20 5.01 6.86
C ILE A 7 -17.71 5.72 5.60
N VAL A 8 -18.97 5.52 5.22
CA VAL A 8 -19.55 6.14 4.00
C VAL A 8 -19.68 7.66 4.13
N SER A 9 -20.07 8.17 5.31
CA SER A 9 -20.18 9.62 5.55
C SER A 9 -18.81 10.31 5.62
N THR A 10 -17.81 9.65 6.22
CA THR A 10 -16.42 10.13 6.21
C THR A 10 -15.84 10.10 4.80
N PHE A 11 -16.14 9.07 4.02
CA PHE A 11 -15.72 8.92 2.62
C PHE A 11 -16.34 10.00 1.70
N LEU A 12 -17.63 10.30 1.86
CA LEU A 12 -18.30 11.37 1.12
C LEU A 12 -17.78 12.75 1.53
N GLY A 13 -17.61 13.00 2.83
CA GLY A 13 -17.03 14.25 3.33
C GLY A 13 -15.61 14.47 2.79
N LEU A 14 -14.81 13.42 2.76
CA LEU A 14 -13.45 13.46 2.22
C LEU A 14 -13.41 13.64 0.71
N LEU A 15 -14.26 12.95 -0.06
CA LEU A 15 -14.40 13.17 -1.50
C LEU A 15 -14.74 14.63 -1.79
N VAL A 16 -15.59 15.25 -0.99
CA VAL A 16 -15.93 16.67 -1.12
C VAL A 16 -14.71 17.56 -0.80
N VAL A 17 -13.98 17.30 0.30
CA VAL A 17 -12.80 18.10 0.66
C VAL A 17 -11.67 17.95 -0.36
N ILE A 18 -11.37 16.72 -0.80
CA ILE A 18 -10.35 16.45 -1.82
C ILE A 18 -10.77 17.07 -3.16
N SER A 19 -12.03 16.89 -3.58
CA SER A 19 -12.53 17.49 -4.82
C SER A 19 -12.47 19.01 -4.75
N ALA A 20 -12.84 19.63 -3.62
CA ALA A 20 -12.74 21.07 -3.42
C ALA A 20 -11.28 21.56 -3.43
N THR A 21 -10.35 20.80 -2.84
CA THR A 21 -8.93 21.15 -2.79
C THR A 21 -8.27 20.99 -4.17
N ILE A 22 -8.58 19.91 -4.89
CA ILE A 22 -8.13 19.69 -6.27
C ILE A 22 -8.74 20.75 -7.20
N LEU A 23 -10.03 21.06 -7.06
CA LEU A 23 -10.68 22.13 -7.83
C LEU A 23 -10.07 23.49 -7.53
N ALA A 24 -9.75 23.79 -6.27
CA ALA A 24 -9.06 25.02 -5.90
C ALA A 24 -7.65 25.08 -6.49
N PHE A 25 -6.91 23.96 -6.49
CA PHE A 25 -5.57 23.87 -7.05
C PHE A 25 -5.57 23.97 -8.59
N VAL A 26 -6.47 23.24 -9.26
CA VAL A 26 -6.66 23.28 -10.72
C VAL A 26 -7.18 24.65 -11.15
N SER A 27 -8.07 25.26 -10.36
CA SER A 27 -8.54 26.63 -10.59
C SER A 27 -7.41 27.63 -10.44
N ALA A 28 -6.56 27.52 -9.40
CA ALA A 28 -5.40 28.39 -9.22
C ALA A 28 -4.36 28.25 -10.34
N ILE A 29 -4.15 27.03 -10.85
CA ILE A 29 -3.30 26.78 -12.02
C ILE A 29 -3.94 27.36 -13.30
N GLY A 30 -5.24 27.15 -13.49
CA GLY A 30 -5.99 27.60 -14.65
C GLY A 30 -6.23 29.11 -14.71
N SER A 31 -6.30 29.78 -13.56
CA SER A 31 -6.50 31.23 -13.44
C SER A 31 -5.18 32.02 -13.50
N ASN A 32 -4.03 31.34 -13.51
CA ASN A 32 -2.70 31.94 -13.43
C ASN A 32 -2.52 32.82 -12.17
N ASP A 33 -3.35 32.62 -11.14
CA ASP A 33 -3.28 33.33 -9.86
C ASP A 33 -2.13 32.78 -9.02
N ARG A 34 -0.96 33.38 -9.23
CA ARG A 34 0.28 33.02 -8.52
C ARG A 34 0.11 33.10 -7.01
N MET A 35 -0.72 34.01 -6.48
CA MET A 35 -0.87 34.20 -5.05
C MET A 35 -1.68 33.07 -4.42
N ALA A 36 -2.76 32.64 -5.07
CA ALA A 36 -3.54 31.47 -4.66
C ALA A 36 -2.69 30.18 -4.71
N PHE A 37 -1.90 30.01 -5.77
CA PHE A 37 -0.99 28.87 -5.93
C PHE A 37 0.06 28.80 -4.81
N TRP A 38 0.77 29.90 -4.53
CA TRP A 38 1.78 29.95 -3.47
C TRP A 38 1.17 29.83 -2.07
N SER A 39 -0.04 30.34 -1.84
CA SER A 39 -0.73 30.18 -0.55
C SER A 39 -1.14 28.73 -0.29
N LEU A 40 -1.58 28.00 -1.31
CA LEU A 40 -1.85 26.56 -1.24
C LEU A 40 -0.57 25.76 -0.96
N ILE A 41 0.54 26.09 -1.62
CA ILE A 41 1.84 25.48 -1.36
C ILE A 41 2.30 25.77 0.08
N ALA A 42 2.20 27.01 0.54
CA ALA A 42 2.57 27.38 1.91
C ALA A 42 1.71 26.64 2.95
N LEU A 43 0.40 26.50 2.70
CA LEU A 43 -0.49 25.70 3.54
C LEU A 43 -0.04 24.24 3.60
N LEU A 44 0.26 23.62 2.46
CA LEU A 44 0.74 22.24 2.39
C LEU A 44 2.08 22.04 3.10
N ILE A 45 3.00 23.00 3.00
CA ILE A 45 4.30 22.97 3.70
C ILE A 45 4.13 23.18 5.21
N SER A 46 3.12 23.93 5.63
CA SER A 46 2.85 24.21 7.05
C SER A 46 2.17 23.06 7.79
N LEU A 47 1.68 22.04 7.09
CA LEU A 47 1.09 20.86 7.71
C LEU A 47 2.16 20.05 8.46
N PRO A 48 1.85 19.50 9.65
CA PRO A 48 2.77 18.60 10.34
C PRO A 48 3.20 17.45 9.42
N ILE A 49 4.50 17.19 9.30
CA ILE A 49 5.03 16.21 8.34
C ILE A 49 4.43 14.80 8.55
N GLN A 50 4.08 14.46 9.79
CA GLN A 50 3.39 13.21 10.15
C GLN A 50 2.01 13.11 9.51
N PHE A 51 1.26 14.22 9.51
CA PHE A 51 -0.03 14.30 8.84
C PHE A 51 0.13 14.20 7.33
N VAL A 52 1.17 14.84 6.78
CA VAL A 52 1.51 14.76 5.35
C VAL A 52 1.80 13.32 4.95
N VAL A 53 2.67 12.59 5.66
CA VAL A 53 3.04 11.22 5.28
C VAL A 53 1.84 10.28 5.26
N ALA A 54 1.04 10.27 6.32
CA ALA A 54 -0.14 9.41 6.42
C ALA A 54 -1.22 9.81 5.38
N LEU A 55 -1.52 11.11 5.27
CA LEU A 55 -2.54 11.60 4.35
C LEU A 55 -2.12 11.38 2.89
N PHE A 56 -0.91 11.76 2.49
CA PHE A 56 -0.44 11.60 1.11
C PHE A 56 -0.20 10.14 0.75
N GLY A 57 0.20 9.30 1.71
CA GLY A 57 0.26 7.85 1.53
C GLY A 57 -1.10 7.30 1.14
N TRP A 58 -2.12 7.57 1.96
CA TRP A 58 -3.48 7.14 1.66
C TRP A 58 -4.08 7.79 0.40
N LEU A 59 -3.84 9.08 0.18
CA LEU A 59 -4.23 9.83 -1.03
C LEU A 59 -3.46 9.42 -2.28
N SER A 60 -2.44 8.58 -2.19
CA SER A 60 -1.81 8.00 -3.39
C SER A 60 -2.45 6.67 -3.77
N VAL A 61 -2.93 5.89 -2.78
CA VAL A 61 -3.67 4.65 -3.01
C VAL A 61 -5.08 4.92 -3.52
N LEU A 62 -5.81 5.88 -2.93
CA LEU A 62 -7.22 6.15 -3.27
C LEU A 62 -7.44 6.59 -4.73
N PRO A 63 -6.70 7.55 -5.31
CA PRO A 63 -6.84 7.91 -6.72
C PRO A 63 -6.43 6.78 -7.66
N SER A 64 -5.45 5.95 -7.28
CA SER A 64 -5.09 4.77 -8.07
C SER A 64 -6.30 3.84 -8.20
N LEU A 65 -6.98 3.54 -7.10
CA LEU A 65 -8.21 2.76 -7.07
C LEU A 65 -9.31 3.38 -7.95
N LEU A 66 -9.58 4.68 -7.80
CA LEU A 66 -10.63 5.37 -8.55
C LEU A 66 -10.37 5.36 -10.06
N ILE A 67 -9.13 5.69 -10.47
CA ILE A 67 -8.73 5.79 -11.88
C ILE A 67 -8.78 4.40 -12.54
N ILE A 68 -8.27 3.35 -11.88
CA ILE A 68 -8.33 1.98 -12.43
C ILE A 68 -9.77 1.48 -12.50
N THR A 69 -10.57 1.69 -11.44
CA THR A 69 -11.96 1.21 -11.38
C THR A 69 -12.81 1.85 -12.48
N ALA A 70 -12.76 3.17 -12.61
CA ALA A 70 -13.54 3.90 -13.60
C ALA A 70 -13.19 3.44 -15.03
N THR A 71 -11.89 3.33 -15.33
CA THR A 71 -11.46 2.98 -16.69
C THR A 71 -11.67 1.50 -17.01
N SER A 72 -11.46 0.59 -16.05
CA SER A 72 -11.72 -0.85 -16.23
C SER A 72 -13.21 -1.14 -16.41
N THR A 73 -14.08 -0.44 -15.67
CA THR A 73 -15.53 -0.56 -15.81
C THR A 73 -16.00 -0.04 -17.17
N VAL A 74 -15.51 1.13 -17.59
CA VAL A 74 -15.85 1.70 -18.91
C VAL A 74 -15.42 0.76 -20.04
N ILE A 75 -14.20 0.22 -19.98
CA ILE A 75 -13.76 -0.76 -20.98
C ILE A 75 -14.62 -2.02 -20.94
N LEU A 76 -14.89 -2.58 -19.76
CA LEU A 76 -15.72 -3.78 -19.63
C LEU A 76 -17.11 -3.56 -20.25
N LEU A 77 -17.76 -2.43 -19.98
CA LEU A 77 -19.08 -2.11 -20.52
C LEU A 77 -19.07 -1.96 -22.05
N ILE A 78 -18.02 -1.35 -22.62
CA ILE A 78 -17.83 -1.24 -24.08
C ILE A 78 -17.62 -2.63 -24.68
N LEU A 79 -16.80 -3.46 -24.04
CA LEU A 79 -16.47 -4.79 -24.51
C LEU A 79 -17.67 -5.76 -24.44
N LEU A 80 -18.52 -5.64 -23.42
CA LEU A 80 -19.75 -6.43 -23.29
C LEU A 80 -20.86 -5.97 -24.25
N ARG A 81 -20.92 -4.67 -24.57
CA ARG A 81 -21.83 -4.15 -25.59
C ARG A 81 -21.25 -4.38 -26.98
N ARG A 82 -21.50 -5.58 -27.52
CA ARG A 82 -21.14 -6.05 -28.88
C ARG A 82 -21.47 -5.10 -30.05
N TYR A 83 -22.25 -4.04 -29.81
CA TYR A 83 -22.74 -3.06 -30.79
C TYR A 83 -22.21 -1.61 -30.61
N ILE A 84 -21.45 -1.31 -29.55
CA ILE A 84 -20.77 -0.01 -29.46
C ILE A 84 -19.43 -0.17 -30.20
N SER A 85 -19.20 0.68 -31.21
CA SER A 85 -17.91 0.76 -31.89
C SER A 85 -16.80 0.85 -30.86
N PHE A 86 -15.88 -0.12 -30.85
CA PHE A 86 -14.72 -0.11 -29.97
C PHE A 86 -13.87 1.14 -30.29
N ASP A 87 -14.03 2.20 -29.49
CA ASP A 87 -13.23 3.40 -29.64
C ASP A 87 -11.89 3.20 -28.91
N GLU A 88 -10.79 3.24 -29.66
CA GLU A 88 -9.44 3.09 -29.15
C GLU A 88 -9.10 4.09 -28.03
N ARG A 89 -9.84 5.21 -27.93
CA ARG A 89 -9.67 6.21 -26.87
C ARG A 89 -9.94 5.62 -25.49
N PHE A 90 -10.96 4.79 -25.32
CA PHE A 90 -11.27 4.17 -24.02
C PHE A 90 -10.22 3.14 -23.63
N ALA A 91 -9.77 2.32 -24.58
CA ALA A 91 -8.68 1.38 -24.39
C ALA A 91 -7.37 2.09 -24.00
N SER A 92 -7.08 3.22 -24.63
CA SER A 92 -5.92 4.06 -24.32
C SER A 92 -6.04 4.67 -22.92
N SER A 93 -7.23 5.08 -22.50
CA SER A 93 -7.49 5.63 -21.17
C SER A 93 -7.20 4.62 -20.06
N ALA A 94 -7.71 3.38 -20.14
CA ALA A 94 -7.39 2.40 -19.10
C ALA A 94 -5.92 1.94 -19.13
N ARG A 95 -5.28 2.00 -20.29
CA ARG A 95 -3.84 1.74 -20.40
C ARG A 95 -3.07 2.77 -19.58
N ILE A 96 -3.42 4.05 -19.73
CA ILE A 96 -2.82 5.12 -18.95
C ILE A 96 -3.14 4.92 -17.46
N ALA A 97 -4.38 4.61 -17.10
CA ALA A 97 -4.78 4.33 -15.72
C ALA A 97 -3.94 3.25 -15.04
N LEU A 98 -3.79 2.09 -15.69
CA LEU A 98 -2.99 0.97 -15.18
C LEU A 98 -1.50 1.33 -15.05
N ILE A 99 -0.96 2.08 -16.01
CA ILE A 99 0.45 2.52 -15.95
C ILE A 99 0.64 3.56 -14.85
N THR A 100 -0.30 4.49 -14.67
CA THR A 100 -0.26 5.55 -13.65
C THR A 100 -0.44 5.01 -12.23
N ALA A 101 -1.08 3.86 -12.05
CA ALA A 101 -1.17 3.22 -10.75
C ALA A 101 0.20 2.89 -10.15
N PHE A 102 1.16 2.49 -10.98
CA PHE A 102 2.51 2.13 -10.55
C PHE A 102 3.26 3.26 -9.84
N PRO A 103 3.44 4.47 -10.41
CA PRO A 103 4.11 5.57 -9.71
C PRO A 103 3.35 6.02 -8.45
N LEU A 104 2.01 5.97 -8.44
CA LEU A 104 1.22 6.31 -7.25
C LEU A 104 1.47 5.32 -6.10
N LEU A 105 1.42 4.02 -6.37
CA LEU A 105 1.68 2.99 -5.37
C LEU A 105 3.17 2.93 -4.98
N THR A 106 4.08 3.31 -5.88
CA THR A 106 5.50 3.51 -5.56
C THR A 106 5.65 4.63 -4.54
N PHE A 107 4.98 5.76 -4.77
CA PHE A 107 5.00 6.89 -3.83
C PHE A 107 4.42 6.49 -2.46
N ALA A 108 3.33 5.72 -2.43
CA ALA A 108 2.77 5.15 -1.19
C ALA A 108 3.83 4.32 -0.44
N CYS A 109 4.48 3.37 -1.11
CA CYS A 109 5.49 2.51 -0.50
C CYS A 109 6.67 3.33 0.04
N LEU A 110 7.14 4.33 -0.71
CA LEU A 110 8.24 5.20 -0.28
C LEU A 110 7.88 6.04 0.94
N LEU A 111 6.65 6.54 1.03
CA LEU A 111 6.17 7.27 2.21
C LEU A 111 6.10 6.37 3.45
N LEU A 112 5.64 5.13 3.29
CA LEU A 112 5.60 4.18 4.40
C LEU A 112 7.01 3.76 4.83
N ILE A 113 7.94 3.55 3.90
CA ILE A 113 9.36 3.29 4.21
C ILE A 113 9.96 4.50 4.95
N TYR A 114 9.68 5.72 4.46
CA TYR A 114 10.14 6.94 5.11
C TYR A 114 9.66 7.03 6.56
N ALA A 115 8.37 6.75 6.80
CA ALA A 115 7.80 6.74 8.16
C ALA A 115 8.50 5.73 9.08
N GLN A 116 8.78 4.52 8.57
CA GLN A 116 9.48 3.47 9.33
C GLN A 116 10.93 3.85 9.64
N TRP A 117 11.60 4.45 8.67
CA TRP A 117 12.99 4.89 8.78
C TRP A 117 13.14 6.01 9.81
N THR A 118 12.25 7.01 9.79
CA THR A 118 12.26 8.15 10.71
C THR A 118 11.61 7.85 12.07
N GLY A 119 10.93 6.71 12.20
CA GLY A 119 10.27 6.30 13.45
C GLY A 119 9.00 7.09 13.76
N ASP A 120 8.15 7.32 12.76
CA ASP A 120 6.81 7.90 12.97
C ASP A 120 5.83 6.89 13.58
N TYR A 121 5.96 6.67 14.88
CA TYR A 121 5.10 5.77 15.66
C TYR A 121 3.67 6.29 15.83
N SER A 122 3.34 7.49 15.33
CA SER A 122 1.95 7.94 15.28
C SER A 122 1.11 7.14 14.28
N ILE A 123 1.77 6.51 13.31
CA ILE A 123 1.18 5.57 12.37
C ILE A 123 1.17 4.19 13.02
N ASP A 124 -0.03 3.60 13.11
CA ASP A 124 -0.27 2.34 13.84
C ASP A 124 0.59 1.20 13.28
N TYR A 125 0.68 1.10 11.95
CA TYR A 125 1.55 0.13 11.29
C TYR A 125 3.01 0.28 11.72
N VAL A 126 3.56 1.50 11.66
CA VAL A 126 4.96 1.78 12.00
C VAL A 126 5.25 1.44 13.46
N ASN A 127 4.32 1.78 14.36
CA ASN A 127 4.39 1.39 15.77
C ASN A 127 4.42 -0.12 15.96
N SER A 128 3.71 -0.89 15.13
CA SER A 128 3.65 -2.35 15.24
C SER A 128 4.88 -3.09 14.71
N VAL A 129 5.61 -2.54 13.72
CA VAL A 129 6.70 -3.27 13.02
C VAL A 129 8.09 -2.62 13.08
N SER A 130 8.21 -1.38 13.54
CA SER A 130 9.50 -0.66 13.61
C SER A 130 9.86 -0.34 15.05
N ALA A 131 11.16 -0.25 15.33
CA ALA A 131 11.69 0.20 16.63
C ALA A 131 13.02 0.92 16.43
N ASN A 132 13.38 1.82 17.33
CA ASN A 132 14.53 2.71 17.23
C ASN A 132 15.84 1.93 17.10
N LEU A 133 16.00 0.89 17.92
CA LEU A 133 17.19 0.04 17.98
C LEU A 133 17.23 -1.04 16.88
N GLN A 134 16.19 -1.15 16.05
CA GLN A 134 16.16 -2.11 14.95
C GLN A 134 17.19 -1.72 13.87
N PRO A 135 17.98 -2.68 13.33
CA PRO A 135 18.85 -2.43 12.20
C PRO A 135 18.11 -1.75 11.04
N GLU A 136 18.76 -0.80 10.36
CA GLU A 136 18.15 0.01 9.31
C GLU A 136 17.58 -0.83 8.15
N THR A 137 18.27 -1.91 7.78
CA THR A 137 17.79 -2.86 6.77
C THR A 137 16.45 -3.46 7.17
N LEU A 138 16.31 -3.88 8.43
CA LEU A 138 15.07 -4.44 8.95
C LEU A 138 13.95 -3.39 9.06
N LYS A 139 14.27 -2.11 9.28
CA LYS A 139 13.29 -1.02 9.22
C LYS A 139 12.74 -0.80 7.81
N ILE A 140 13.56 -0.92 6.76
CA ILE A 140 13.07 -0.83 5.37
C ILE A 140 12.22 -2.05 5.04
N THR A 141 12.70 -3.25 5.37
CA THR A 141 12.02 -4.50 5.01
C THR A 141 10.79 -4.76 5.87
N ALA A 142 10.60 -4.02 6.95
CA ALA A 142 9.36 -4.00 7.71
C ALA A 142 8.16 -3.54 6.86
N LEU A 143 8.35 -2.97 5.66
CA LEU A 143 7.31 -2.75 4.66
C LEU A 143 6.46 -4.01 4.41
N TRP A 144 7.06 -5.20 4.45
CA TRP A 144 6.34 -6.47 4.32
C TRP A 144 6.39 -7.32 5.59
N GLY A 145 6.60 -6.68 6.75
CA GLY A 145 6.73 -7.33 8.05
C GLY A 145 5.42 -7.66 8.76
N SER A 146 4.30 -7.14 8.25
CA SER A 146 2.95 -7.40 8.76
C SER A 146 1.92 -7.14 7.66
N GLN A 147 0.66 -7.48 7.92
CA GLN A 147 -0.43 -7.60 6.94
C GLN A 147 -0.62 -6.35 6.06
N SER A 148 -0.90 -5.17 6.63
CA SER A 148 -1.27 -3.98 5.84
C SER A 148 -0.15 -3.45 4.95
N GLY A 149 1.10 -3.40 5.43
CA GLY A 149 2.24 -3.05 4.59
C GLY A 149 2.53 -4.11 3.52
N SER A 150 2.44 -5.40 3.87
CA SER A 150 2.66 -6.50 2.90
C SER A 150 1.62 -6.50 1.77
N LEU A 151 0.39 -6.11 2.09
CA LEU A 151 -0.68 -5.91 1.12
C LEU A 151 -0.39 -4.72 0.21
N LEU A 152 0.11 -3.60 0.75
CA LEU A 152 0.52 -2.44 -0.06
C LEU A 152 1.68 -2.81 -0.99
N PHE A 153 2.65 -3.58 -0.49
CA PHE A 153 3.76 -4.09 -1.29
C PHE A 153 3.28 -5.02 -2.41
N TYR A 154 2.31 -5.91 -2.14
CA TYR A 154 1.68 -6.75 -3.16
C TYR A 154 1.00 -5.90 -4.24
N SER A 155 0.19 -4.92 -3.85
CA SER A 155 -0.47 -3.98 -4.77
C SER A 155 0.55 -3.23 -5.64
N TRP A 156 1.65 -2.77 -5.06
CA TRP A 156 2.74 -2.11 -5.79
C TRP A 156 3.39 -3.04 -6.82
N MET A 157 3.76 -4.26 -6.44
CA MET A 157 4.34 -5.26 -7.36
C MET A 157 3.36 -5.63 -8.48
N LEU A 158 2.08 -5.83 -8.15
CA LEU A 158 1.03 -6.12 -9.12
C LEU A 158 0.86 -4.98 -10.12
N SER A 159 0.91 -3.72 -9.66
CA SER A 159 0.86 -2.55 -10.54
C SER A 159 2.09 -2.43 -11.45
N LEU A 160 3.28 -2.74 -10.95
CA LEU A 160 4.51 -2.78 -11.74
C LEU A 160 4.41 -3.81 -12.87
N PHE A 161 3.98 -5.03 -12.52
CA PHE A 161 3.83 -6.13 -13.48
C PHE A 161 2.72 -5.85 -14.50
N SER A 162 1.59 -5.29 -14.05
CA SER A 162 0.51 -4.86 -14.94
C SER A 162 0.96 -3.76 -15.91
N ALA A 163 1.67 -2.74 -15.42
CA ALA A 163 2.23 -1.69 -16.24
C ALA A 163 3.25 -2.25 -17.25
N GLY A 164 4.12 -3.16 -16.83
CA GLY A 164 5.07 -3.86 -17.70
C GLY A 164 4.38 -4.72 -18.76
N ALA A 165 3.36 -5.50 -18.38
CA ALA A 165 2.57 -6.32 -19.29
C ALA A 165 1.94 -5.47 -20.39
N VAL A 166 1.29 -4.37 -20.01
CA VAL A 166 0.69 -3.42 -20.94
C VAL A 166 1.76 -2.76 -21.81
N TRP A 167 2.86 -2.28 -21.22
CA TRP A 167 3.93 -1.60 -21.96
C TRP A 167 4.54 -2.49 -23.05
N PHE A 168 4.96 -3.70 -22.71
CA PHE A 168 5.66 -4.60 -23.63
C PHE A 168 4.75 -5.28 -24.65
N ASN A 169 3.47 -5.50 -24.33
CA ASN A 169 2.56 -6.30 -25.16
C ASN A 169 1.52 -5.47 -25.91
N TRP A 170 1.32 -4.19 -25.59
CA TRP A 170 0.31 -3.33 -26.23
C TRP A 170 0.35 -3.36 -27.75
N LYS A 171 1.53 -3.18 -28.36
CA LYS A 171 1.66 -3.14 -29.83
C LYS A 171 1.55 -4.53 -30.46
N ARG A 172 2.03 -5.57 -29.78
CA ARG A 172 2.08 -6.95 -30.29
C ARG A 172 0.73 -7.66 -30.18
N GLN A 173 -0.07 -7.32 -29.18
CA GLN A 173 -1.30 -8.01 -28.81
C GLN A 173 -2.48 -7.03 -28.73
N ARG A 174 -2.61 -6.15 -29.73
CA ARG A 174 -3.63 -5.06 -29.76
C ARG A 174 -5.06 -5.54 -29.57
N HIS A 175 -5.36 -6.76 -29.99
CA HIS A 175 -6.71 -7.32 -29.89
C HIS A 175 -7.01 -7.94 -28.51
N LEU A 176 -6.01 -8.57 -27.88
CA LEU A 176 -6.18 -9.25 -26.59
C LEU A 176 -5.93 -8.33 -25.39
N MET A 177 -5.03 -7.35 -25.53
CA MET A 177 -4.65 -6.49 -24.40
C MET A 177 -5.80 -5.74 -23.74
N PRO A 178 -6.77 -5.15 -24.46
CA PRO A 178 -7.88 -4.46 -23.81
C PRO A 178 -8.67 -5.36 -22.85
N TRP A 179 -8.82 -6.64 -23.19
CA TRP A 179 -9.46 -7.63 -22.31
C TRP A 179 -8.54 -8.06 -21.17
N ALA A 180 -7.26 -8.32 -21.45
CA ALA A 180 -6.31 -8.66 -20.39
C ALA A 180 -6.20 -7.54 -19.35
N MET A 181 -6.25 -6.28 -19.79
CA MET A 181 -6.27 -5.10 -18.93
C MET A 181 -7.48 -5.04 -18.01
N VAL A 182 -8.65 -5.57 -18.40
CA VAL A 182 -9.82 -5.67 -17.51
C VAL A 182 -9.52 -6.62 -16.36
N PHE A 183 -8.91 -7.78 -16.62
CA PHE A 183 -8.57 -8.75 -15.57
C PHE A 183 -7.41 -8.28 -14.69
N LEU A 184 -6.38 -7.66 -15.27
CA LEU A 184 -5.30 -7.01 -14.52
C LEU A 184 -5.85 -5.88 -13.64
N GLY A 185 -6.71 -5.04 -14.21
CA GLY A 185 -7.38 -3.95 -13.51
C GLY A 185 -8.29 -4.44 -12.39
N ALA A 186 -9.12 -5.45 -12.63
CA ALA A 186 -9.99 -6.05 -11.61
C ALA A 186 -9.18 -6.62 -10.43
N THR A 187 -8.08 -7.32 -10.72
CA THR A 187 -7.19 -7.86 -9.68
C THR A 187 -6.55 -6.72 -8.88
N LEU A 188 -6.04 -5.69 -9.54
CA LEU A 188 -5.42 -4.54 -8.86
C LEU A 188 -6.45 -3.71 -8.07
N VAL A 189 -7.67 -3.55 -8.57
CA VAL A 189 -8.79 -2.91 -7.86
C VAL A 189 -9.13 -3.68 -6.60
N PHE A 190 -9.21 -5.01 -6.65
CA PHE A 190 -9.48 -5.84 -5.48
C PHE A 190 -8.47 -5.58 -4.35
N PHE A 191 -7.17 -5.65 -4.64
CA PHE A 191 -6.15 -5.43 -3.62
C PHE A 191 -6.08 -3.98 -3.12
N THR A 192 -6.29 -3.00 -4.01
CA THR A 192 -6.32 -1.59 -3.61
C THR A 192 -7.57 -1.23 -2.79
N ILE A 193 -8.71 -1.90 -3.00
CA ILE A 193 -9.87 -1.82 -2.09
C ILE A 193 -9.47 -2.30 -0.69
N LEU A 194 -8.81 -3.46 -0.59
CA LEU A 194 -8.35 -3.98 0.69
C LEU A 194 -7.39 -3.00 1.38
N ASN A 195 -6.45 -2.40 0.65
CA ASN A 195 -5.55 -1.38 1.20
C ASN A 195 -6.26 -0.12 1.69
N VAL A 196 -7.35 0.30 1.06
CA VAL A 196 -8.04 1.57 1.42
C VAL A 196 -9.00 1.37 2.58
N PHE A 197 -9.71 0.24 2.62
CA PHE A 197 -10.87 0.06 3.49
C PHE A 197 -10.70 -0.96 4.62
N TYR A 198 -9.73 -1.87 4.52
CA TYR A 198 -9.58 -2.97 5.48
C TYR A 198 -8.20 -2.99 6.14
N GLU A 199 -7.15 -2.87 5.34
CA GLU A 199 -5.75 -3.07 5.74
C GLU A 199 -4.93 -1.85 5.33
N ASN A 200 -5.27 -0.70 5.92
CA ASN A 200 -4.68 0.58 5.56
C ASN A 200 -3.43 0.85 6.41
N PRO A 201 -2.22 0.87 5.80
CA PRO A 201 -0.98 1.01 6.55
C PRO A 201 -0.69 2.46 6.99
N PHE A 202 -1.56 3.41 6.63
CA PHE A 202 -1.41 4.83 6.97
C PHE A 202 -2.38 5.29 8.07
N GLU A 203 -3.08 4.34 8.71
CA GLU A 203 -3.91 4.67 9.87
C GLU A 203 -3.05 5.12 11.05
N ARG A 204 -3.61 6.06 11.83
CA ARG A 204 -2.95 6.66 12.98
C ARG A 204 -3.70 6.32 14.24
N THR A 205 -2.97 6.24 15.34
CA THR A 205 -3.55 5.95 16.65
C THR A 205 -3.86 7.26 17.39
N TRP A 206 -5.11 7.41 17.80
CA TRP A 206 -5.66 8.59 18.46
C TRP A 206 -6.10 8.24 19.88
N MET A 207 -5.91 9.16 20.83
CA MET A 207 -6.33 9.03 22.23
C MET A 207 -7.21 10.20 22.65
N ASP A 208 -7.92 10.06 23.76
CA ASP A 208 -8.68 11.15 24.38
C ASP A 208 -7.77 12.32 24.77
N GLU A 209 -8.30 13.54 24.80
CA GLU A 209 -7.58 14.76 25.22
C GLU A 209 -7.03 14.65 26.65
N ASN A 210 -7.67 13.83 27.48
CA ASN A 210 -7.22 13.51 28.83
C ASN A 210 -6.04 12.52 28.88
N GLY A 211 -5.53 12.06 27.73
CA GLY A 211 -4.39 11.13 27.63
C GLY A 211 -4.73 9.69 28.03
N ASN A 212 -6.01 9.34 28.07
CA ASN A 212 -6.45 8.00 28.46
C ASN A 212 -6.22 7.00 27.32
N THR A 213 -5.34 6.02 27.53
CA THR A 213 -5.00 4.96 26.55
C THR A 213 -6.03 3.83 26.49
N ARG A 214 -7.08 3.86 27.31
CA ARG A 214 -8.17 2.86 27.23
C ARG A 214 -9.17 3.12 26.11
N THR A 215 -9.10 4.29 25.48
CA THR A 215 -10.00 4.74 24.41
C THR A 215 -9.23 5.08 23.13
N LEU A 216 -8.28 4.21 22.77
CA LEU A 216 -7.58 4.33 21.50
C LEU A 216 -8.53 4.12 20.34
N GLU A 217 -8.45 5.00 19.36
CA GLU A 217 -9.16 4.91 18.10
C GLU A 217 -8.13 4.94 16.97
N VAL A 218 -8.32 4.07 15.98
CA VAL A 218 -7.42 3.95 14.83
C VAL A 218 -8.15 4.49 13.61
N SER A 219 -7.58 5.52 12.98
CA SER A 219 -8.14 6.14 11.78
C SER A 219 -7.11 6.99 11.05
N VAL A 220 -7.26 7.14 9.74
CA VAL A 220 -6.39 8.02 8.93
C VAL A 220 -6.57 9.49 9.32
N LEU A 221 -7.82 9.92 9.47
CA LEU A 221 -8.17 11.28 9.86
C LEU A 221 -8.37 11.40 11.36
N LYS A 222 -8.09 12.58 11.90
CA LYS A 222 -8.31 12.93 13.30
C LYS A 222 -9.80 12.89 13.67
N PRO A 223 -10.23 12.02 14.61
CA PRO A 223 -11.58 12.08 15.16
C PRO A 223 -11.78 13.31 16.05
N ALA A 224 -13.02 13.77 16.20
CA ALA A 224 -13.34 14.94 17.02
C ALA A 224 -13.01 14.70 18.50
N GLY A 225 -12.37 15.68 19.15
CA GLY A 225 -12.00 15.58 20.57
C GLY A 225 -10.89 14.58 20.89
N LYS A 226 -10.07 14.20 19.89
CA LYS A 226 -8.92 13.30 20.07
C LYS A 226 -7.60 14.01 19.86
N VAL A 227 -6.52 13.45 20.35
CA VAL A 227 -5.13 13.85 20.10
C VAL A 227 -4.31 12.64 19.67
N VAL A 228 -3.14 12.87 19.07
CA VAL A 228 -2.25 11.77 18.61
C VAL A 228 -1.75 10.98 19.82
N ALA A 229 -1.85 9.65 19.79
CA ALA A 229 -1.49 8.79 20.92
C ALA A 229 0.03 8.67 21.12
N TYR A 230 0.77 8.48 20.04
CA TYR A 230 2.23 8.30 20.05
C TYR A 230 2.89 9.44 19.25
N PRO A 231 3.28 10.54 19.92
CA PRO A 231 3.92 11.66 19.24
C PRO A 231 5.32 11.27 18.73
N TRP A 232 5.70 11.82 17.57
CA TRP A 232 7.03 11.64 16.99
C TRP A 232 8.12 12.25 17.90
N LYS A 233 9.37 11.76 17.74
CA LYS A 233 10.54 12.05 18.60
C LYS A 233 10.79 13.51 18.98
N THR A 234 10.22 14.50 18.31
CA THR A 234 10.69 15.89 18.42
C THR A 234 9.72 16.89 19.02
N GLU A 235 8.44 16.57 19.28
CA GLU A 235 7.49 17.66 19.63
C GLU A 235 6.47 17.26 20.69
N PHE A 236 6.68 17.80 21.91
CA PHE A 236 5.59 18.17 22.81
C PHE A 236 5.80 19.64 23.20
N ASN A 237 4.94 20.55 22.73
CA ASN A 237 5.02 22.01 22.98
C ASN A 237 6.34 22.71 22.58
N GLY A 238 6.95 22.34 21.45
CA GLY A 238 8.16 23.01 20.94
C GLY A 238 9.45 22.66 21.67
N GLU A 239 9.40 21.74 22.63
CA GLU A 239 10.56 21.16 23.28
C GLU A 239 10.88 19.79 22.67
N THR A 240 12.14 19.62 22.26
CA THR A 240 12.68 18.40 21.68
C THR A 240 13.07 17.45 22.82
N PHE A 241 12.27 16.42 23.05
CA PHE A 241 12.52 15.44 24.09
C PHE A 241 13.00 14.12 23.46
N ASN A 242 14.32 13.99 23.35
CA ASN A 242 14.94 12.82 22.75
C ASN A 242 15.04 11.61 23.68
N ASP A 243 14.86 11.78 25.00
CA ASP A 243 14.96 10.69 25.96
C ASP A 243 14.32 11.08 27.32
N PHE A 244 13.20 10.45 27.68
CA PHE A 244 12.63 10.50 29.03
C PHE A 244 12.92 9.22 29.83
N SER A 245 13.72 8.29 29.31
CA SER A 245 14.04 7.06 30.04
C SER A 245 14.96 7.30 31.25
N THR A 246 15.53 8.51 31.39
CA THR A 246 16.51 8.82 32.44
C THR A 246 16.28 10.11 33.25
N SER A 247 15.16 10.86 33.09
CA SER A 247 14.97 12.11 33.85
C SER A 247 13.84 12.02 34.90
N ASP A 248 14.25 11.96 36.17
CA ASP A 248 13.39 12.01 37.37
C ASP A 248 12.70 13.37 37.60
N THR A 249 12.73 14.29 36.63
CA THR A 249 12.19 15.64 36.80
C THR A 249 11.15 15.94 35.73
N ILE A 250 9.91 15.62 36.04
CA ILE A 250 8.72 16.08 35.31
C ILE A 250 8.52 17.59 35.63
N PRO A 251 8.38 18.48 34.62
CA PRO A 251 8.13 19.90 34.87
C PRO A 251 6.84 20.13 35.69
N PRO A 252 6.80 21.11 36.60
CA PRO A 252 5.71 21.28 37.58
C PRO A 252 4.31 21.42 36.98
N GLN A 253 4.19 21.95 35.75
CA GLN A 253 2.91 22.07 35.05
C GLN A 253 2.27 20.73 34.65
N PHE A 254 2.98 19.60 34.81
CA PHE A 254 2.49 18.25 34.51
C PHE A 254 2.17 17.41 35.76
N GLY A 255 2.15 18.01 36.95
CA GLY A 255 1.94 17.31 38.23
C GLY A 255 0.59 16.57 38.36
N GLY A 256 -0.43 16.97 37.60
CA GLY A 256 -1.74 16.29 37.58
C GLY A 256 -1.86 15.12 36.57
N VAL A 257 -0.91 15.00 35.64
CA VAL A 257 -0.94 14.00 34.54
C VAL A 257 -0.01 12.81 34.85
N ALA A 258 0.78 12.89 35.93
CA ALA A 258 1.78 11.91 36.32
C ALA A 258 1.24 10.50 36.59
N SER A 259 -0.03 10.34 36.98
CA SER A 259 -0.64 9.02 37.22
C SER A 259 -1.14 8.32 35.95
N ALA A 260 -1.29 9.05 34.83
CA ALA A 260 -1.76 8.50 33.55
C ALA A 260 -0.65 8.28 32.52
N ARG A 261 0.56 8.78 32.77
CA ARG A 261 1.63 8.93 31.75
C ARG A 261 2.80 7.94 31.86
N ALA A 262 2.60 6.81 32.51
CA ALA A 262 3.60 5.75 32.63
C ALA A 262 3.69 4.80 31.41
N THR A 263 2.97 5.05 30.30
CA THR A 263 2.85 4.08 29.18
C THR A 263 2.77 4.69 27.78
N ALA A 264 3.29 5.90 27.53
CA ALA A 264 3.53 6.34 26.16
C ALA A 264 4.91 5.82 25.73
N THR A 265 4.96 4.69 25.04
CA THR A 265 6.21 4.18 24.48
C THR A 265 6.66 5.14 23.38
N TYR A 266 7.82 5.79 23.55
CA TYR A 266 8.50 6.61 22.52
C TYR A 266 9.17 5.74 21.43
N ASP A 267 8.90 4.45 21.45
CA ASP A 267 9.44 3.45 20.56
C ASP A 267 8.34 2.48 20.15
N GLY A 268 8.44 1.94 18.94
CA GLY A 268 7.53 0.93 18.45
C GLY A 268 7.88 -0.46 18.98
N HIS A 269 6.99 -1.41 18.74
CA HIS A 269 7.12 -2.79 19.18
C HIS A 269 8.23 -3.56 18.43
N GLY A 270 8.64 -3.04 17.26
CA GLY A 270 9.59 -3.70 16.37
C GLY A 270 9.03 -4.95 15.71
N LEU A 271 9.79 -5.53 14.78
CA LEU A 271 9.36 -6.74 14.07
C LEU A 271 9.17 -7.92 15.02
N ASN A 272 8.23 -8.81 14.66
CA ASN A 272 8.14 -10.14 15.25
C ASN A 272 9.54 -10.79 15.25
N PRO A 273 10.00 -11.36 16.38
CA PRO A 273 11.31 -11.99 16.48
C PRO A 273 11.64 -12.99 15.35
N LEU A 274 10.65 -13.73 14.85
CA LEU A 274 10.83 -14.68 13.74
C LEU A 274 11.22 -14.01 12.41
N LEU A 275 10.88 -12.73 12.25
CA LEU A 275 11.16 -11.92 11.06
C LEU A 275 12.52 -11.22 11.12
N ARG A 276 13.24 -11.27 12.26
CA ARG A 276 14.55 -10.62 12.42
C ARG A 276 15.69 -11.46 11.84
N HIS A 277 15.47 -12.03 10.66
CA HIS A 277 16.41 -12.92 9.96
C HIS A 277 16.80 -12.31 8.60
N PRO A 278 18.05 -12.45 8.11
CA PRO A 278 18.45 -11.94 6.79
C PRO A 278 17.58 -12.43 5.63
N GLY A 279 16.99 -13.62 5.76
CA GLY A 279 16.03 -14.16 4.80
C GLY A 279 14.82 -13.26 4.56
N MET A 280 14.36 -12.51 5.57
CA MET A 280 13.26 -11.54 5.46
C MET A 280 13.50 -10.49 4.38
N VAL A 281 14.77 -10.14 4.11
CA VAL A 281 15.11 -9.10 3.14
C VAL A 281 14.84 -9.53 1.70
N ILE A 282 15.01 -10.82 1.40
CA ILE A 282 15.05 -11.32 0.02
C ILE A 282 13.90 -12.28 -0.26
N HIS A 283 13.59 -13.19 0.67
CA HIS A 283 12.63 -14.25 0.43
C HIS A 283 11.21 -13.73 0.09
N PRO A 284 10.56 -12.87 0.90
CA PRO A 284 9.22 -12.40 0.58
C PRO A 284 9.17 -11.69 -0.78
N PRO A 285 10.06 -10.72 -1.11
CA PRO A 285 10.07 -10.11 -2.44
C PRO A 285 10.13 -11.13 -3.60
N MET A 286 10.89 -12.23 -3.47
CA MET A 286 10.94 -13.26 -4.52
C MET A 286 9.60 -13.98 -4.68
N LEU A 287 8.92 -14.31 -3.57
CA LEU A 287 7.58 -14.90 -3.64
C LEU A 287 6.56 -13.92 -4.24
N TYR A 288 6.54 -12.67 -3.79
CA TYR A 288 5.65 -11.64 -4.33
C TYR A 288 5.85 -11.44 -5.84
N LEU A 289 7.10 -11.38 -6.31
CA LEU A 289 7.43 -11.30 -7.74
C LEU A 289 6.93 -12.51 -8.53
N GLY A 290 7.02 -13.71 -7.94
CA GLY A 290 6.50 -14.93 -8.54
C GLY A 290 4.97 -14.94 -8.63
N PHE A 291 4.26 -14.67 -7.54
CA PHE A 291 2.80 -14.61 -7.51
C PHE A 291 2.24 -13.56 -8.46
N THR A 292 2.75 -12.32 -8.38
CA THR A 292 2.32 -11.23 -9.26
C THR A 292 2.68 -11.50 -10.72
N GLY A 293 3.80 -12.18 -10.98
CA GLY A 293 4.18 -12.67 -12.30
C GLY A 293 3.14 -13.57 -12.95
N PHE A 294 2.55 -14.50 -12.19
CA PHE A 294 1.53 -15.42 -12.70
C PHE A 294 0.16 -14.77 -12.98
N VAL A 295 -0.09 -13.57 -12.46
CA VAL A 295 -1.32 -12.81 -12.79
C VAL A 295 -1.37 -12.43 -14.27
N ILE A 296 -0.22 -12.25 -14.93
CA ILE A 296 -0.16 -11.91 -16.35
C ILE A 296 -0.63 -13.08 -17.24
N PRO A 297 -0.05 -14.30 -17.16
CA PRO A 297 -0.59 -15.48 -17.84
C PRO A 297 -2.09 -15.65 -17.64
N PHE A 298 -2.54 -15.51 -16.39
CA PHE A 298 -3.96 -15.59 -16.04
C PHE A 298 -4.80 -14.56 -16.81
N ALA A 299 -4.41 -13.29 -16.80
CA ALA A 299 -5.15 -12.23 -17.48
C ALA A 299 -5.21 -12.44 -19.01
N PHE A 300 -4.14 -12.91 -19.62
CA PHE A 300 -4.11 -13.25 -21.05
C PHE A 300 -4.95 -14.48 -21.38
N ALA A 301 -4.93 -15.52 -20.54
CA ALA A 301 -5.77 -16.70 -20.71
C ALA A 301 -7.25 -16.35 -20.59
N MET A 302 -7.63 -15.55 -19.59
CA MET A 302 -8.99 -15.05 -19.42
C MET A 302 -9.43 -14.16 -20.58
N ALA A 303 -8.55 -13.31 -21.10
CA ALA A 303 -8.80 -12.55 -22.31
C ALA A 303 -9.07 -13.47 -23.50
N ALA A 304 -8.18 -14.43 -23.79
CA ALA A 304 -8.33 -15.38 -24.89
C ALA A 304 -9.65 -16.15 -24.82
N LEU A 305 -10.05 -16.60 -23.62
CA LEU A 305 -11.34 -17.25 -23.36
C LEU A 305 -12.52 -16.32 -23.65
N MET A 306 -12.49 -15.08 -23.18
CA MET A 306 -13.56 -14.09 -23.42
C MET A 306 -13.72 -13.76 -24.91
N LEU A 307 -12.63 -13.71 -25.69
CA LEU A 307 -12.70 -13.50 -27.14
C LEU A 307 -13.06 -14.77 -27.94
N GLY A 308 -13.02 -15.95 -27.31
CA GLY A 308 -13.12 -17.23 -28.01
C GLY A 308 -11.96 -17.47 -28.99
N ARG A 309 -10.81 -16.83 -28.78
CA ARG A 309 -9.62 -16.92 -29.64
C ARG A 309 -8.49 -17.65 -28.91
N MET A 310 -8.33 -18.93 -29.18
CA MET A 310 -7.26 -19.77 -28.62
C MET A 310 -6.10 -19.96 -29.58
N ASP A 311 -5.76 -18.93 -30.35
CA ASP A 311 -4.64 -18.95 -31.29
C ASP A 311 -3.28 -19.01 -30.57
N SER A 312 -2.21 -19.38 -31.28
CA SER A 312 -0.89 -19.56 -30.66
C SER A 312 -0.16 -18.25 -30.33
N ASP A 313 -0.69 -17.11 -30.77
CA ASP A 313 0.04 -15.84 -30.70
C ASP A 313 0.20 -15.29 -29.29
N TRP A 314 -0.80 -15.49 -28.43
CA TRP A 314 -0.73 -15.09 -27.03
C TRP A 314 0.19 -15.98 -26.19
N ILE A 315 0.36 -17.24 -26.59
CA ILE A 315 1.24 -18.23 -25.91
C ILE A 315 2.68 -17.71 -25.83
N ARG A 316 3.18 -17.10 -26.91
CA ARG A 316 4.55 -16.53 -26.92
C ARG A 316 4.71 -15.35 -25.97
N ALA A 317 3.68 -14.53 -25.80
CA ALA A 317 3.69 -13.42 -24.87
C ALA A 317 3.66 -13.93 -23.43
N VAL A 318 2.76 -14.88 -23.14
CA VAL A 318 2.59 -15.47 -21.81
C VAL A 318 3.81 -16.26 -21.36
N ARG A 319 4.45 -17.04 -22.25
CA ARG A 319 5.63 -17.86 -21.90
C ARG A 319 6.74 -17.05 -21.22
N ARG A 320 7.00 -15.83 -21.69
CA ARG A 320 8.05 -14.98 -21.09
C ARG A 320 7.70 -14.59 -19.65
N TRP A 321 6.44 -14.26 -19.41
CA TRP A 321 5.95 -13.92 -18.08
C TRP A 321 5.88 -15.12 -17.16
N SER A 322 5.41 -16.28 -17.64
CA SER A 322 5.43 -17.55 -16.89
C SER A 322 6.85 -17.91 -16.46
N LEU A 323 7.84 -17.82 -17.37
CA LEU A 323 9.23 -18.13 -17.02
C LEU A 323 9.81 -17.17 -15.98
N VAL A 324 9.52 -15.87 -16.10
CA VAL A 324 9.95 -14.88 -15.11
C VAL A 324 9.32 -15.19 -13.74
N ALA A 325 8.01 -15.42 -13.71
CA ALA A 325 7.28 -15.77 -12.49
C ALA A 325 7.81 -17.06 -11.86
N TRP A 326 8.05 -18.09 -12.68
CA TRP A 326 8.55 -19.38 -12.25
C TRP A 326 9.96 -19.30 -11.66
N VAL A 327 10.87 -18.51 -12.25
CA VAL A 327 12.22 -18.28 -11.70
C VAL A 327 12.14 -17.62 -10.32
N PHE A 328 11.30 -16.59 -10.18
CA PHE A 328 11.13 -15.90 -8.90
C PHE A 328 10.50 -16.80 -7.83
N LEU A 329 9.47 -17.60 -8.17
CA LEU A 329 8.93 -18.60 -7.24
C LEU A 329 9.96 -19.66 -6.88
N SER A 330 10.79 -20.11 -7.83
CA SER A 330 11.85 -21.10 -7.56
C SER A 330 12.84 -20.57 -6.51
N ILE A 331 13.31 -19.33 -6.69
CA ILE A 331 14.20 -18.67 -5.73
C ILE A 331 13.47 -18.48 -4.40
N GLY A 332 12.22 -18.02 -4.42
CA GLY A 332 11.38 -17.84 -3.24
C GLY A 332 11.25 -19.12 -2.42
N LEU A 333 10.86 -20.23 -3.04
CA LEU A 333 10.70 -21.54 -2.39
C LEU A 333 12.01 -22.07 -1.80
N ILE A 334 13.14 -21.91 -2.51
CA ILE A 334 14.46 -22.32 -1.99
C ILE A 334 14.83 -21.49 -0.76
N LEU A 335 14.67 -20.16 -0.84
CA LEU A 335 14.99 -19.26 0.28
C LEU A 335 14.04 -19.47 1.47
N GLY A 336 12.76 -19.76 1.21
CA GLY A 336 11.73 -20.01 2.23
C GLY A 336 12.01 -21.29 2.98
N GLY A 337 12.27 -22.39 2.24
CA GLY A 337 12.71 -23.64 2.85
C GLY A 337 13.99 -23.48 3.69
N ARG A 338 14.97 -22.72 3.20
CA ARG A 338 16.18 -22.43 3.98
C ARG A 338 15.88 -21.64 5.25
N TRP A 339 15.07 -20.59 5.17
CA TRP A 339 14.71 -19.76 6.32
C TRP A 339 13.89 -20.54 7.35
N ALA A 340 12.88 -21.31 6.92
CA ALA A 340 12.10 -22.19 7.79
C ALA A 340 12.99 -23.18 8.54
N TYR A 341 14.00 -23.76 7.87
CA TYR A 341 14.98 -24.61 8.53
C TYR A 341 15.80 -23.84 9.59
N ASP A 342 16.25 -22.63 9.28
CA ASP A 342 17.10 -21.83 10.17
C ASP A 342 16.35 -21.36 11.43
N VAL A 343 15.05 -21.03 11.32
CA VAL A 343 14.25 -20.47 12.43
C VAL A 343 13.43 -21.52 13.18
N LEU A 344 12.90 -22.53 12.49
CA LEU A 344 11.98 -23.52 13.05
C LEU A 344 12.59 -24.93 13.13
N GLY A 345 13.83 -25.12 12.65
CA GLY A 345 14.52 -26.40 12.64
C GLY A 345 13.94 -27.41 11.64
N TRP A 346 14.38 -28.67 11.75
CA TRP A 346 14.01 -29.74 10.80
C TRP A 346 12.50 -30.01 10.74
N GLY A 347 11.80 -29.91 11.88
CA GLY A 347 10.34 -30.08 11.92
C GLY A 347 9.60 -28.95 11.19
N GLY A 348 10.08 -27.71 11.26
CA GLY A 348 9.47 -26.58 10.57
C GLY A 348 9.76 -26.53 9.07
N TYR A 349 10.89 -27.07 8.62
CA TYR A 349 11.15 -27.28 7.18
C TYR A 349 10.05 -28.14 6.53
N TRP A 350 9.58 -29.19 7.22
CA TRP A 350 8.48 -30.04 6.76
C TRP A 350 7.10 -29.52 7.16
N GLY A 351 7.03 -28.48 7.99
CA GLY A 351 5.80 -27.84 8.42
C GLY A 351 5.08 -27.09 7.29
N TRP A 352 5.78 -26.80 6.18
CA TRP A 352 5.30 -26.08 4.98
C TRP A 352 4.34 -24.95 5.37
N ASP A 353 4.88 -23.76 5.63
CA ASP A 353 4.06 -22.58 5.89
C ASP A 353 3.00 -22.41 4.76
N PRO A 354 1.76 -22.00 5.08
CA PRO A 354 0.71 -21.73 4.10
C PRO A 354 1.18 -20.95 2.85
N VAL A 355 2.15 -20.04 3.01
CA VAL A 355 2.77 -19.25 1.97
C VAL A 355 3.56 -20.14 1.00
N GLU A 356 4.47 -21.00 1.45
CA GLU A 356 5.19 -21.94 0.57
C GLU A 356 4.25 -22.94 -0.10
N ASN A 357 3.24 -23.44 0.62
CA ASN A 357 2.20 -24.30 0.05
C ASN A 357 1.48 -23.59 -1.11
N SER A 358 1.08 -22.34 -0.89
CA SER A 358 0.39 -21.54 -1.90
C SER A 358 1.28 -21.20 -3.10
N ALA A 359 2.60 -21.09 -2.90
CA ALA A 359 3.59 -20.85 -3.95
C ALA A 359 3.93 -22.12 -4.75
N PHE A 360 3.84 -23.29 -4.14
CA PHE A 360 4.24 -24.54 -4.75
C PHE A 360 3.31 -24.99 -5.90
N LEU A 361 2.00 -24.82 -5.74
CA LEU A 361 1.04 -25.17 -6.79
C LEU A 361 1.28 -24.40 -8.11
N PRO A 362 1.31 -23.06 -8.14
CA PRO A 362 1.61 -22.33 -9.37
C PRO A 362 3.01 -22.62 -9.90
N TRP A 363 3.98 -22.96 -9.04
CA TRP A 363 5.32 -23.39 -9.48
C TRP A 363 5.29 -24.74 -10.22
N LEU A 364 4.46 -25.70 -9.81
CA LEU A 364 4.30 -26.99 -10.48
C LEU A 364 3.54 -26.90 -11.80
N THR A 365 2.51 -26.06 -11.87
CA THR A 365 1.58 -25.99 -13.00
C THR A 365 1.91 -24.91 -14.03
N GLY A 366 2.88 -24.03 -13.71
CA GLY A 366 3.13 -22.74 -14.37
C GLY A 366 3.94 -22.75 -15.67
#